data_AF-A0A3D2NPJ5-F1
#
_entry.id   AF-A0A3D2NPJ5-F1
#
_cell.length_a   1.000
_cell.length_b   1.000
_cell.length_c   1.000
_cell.angle_alpha   90.00
_cell.angle_beta   90.00
_cell.angle_gamma   90.00
#
_symmetry.space_group_name_H-M   'P 1'
#
loop_
_entity.id
_entity.type
_entity.pdbx_description
1 polymer ?
#
loop_
_entity_poly.entity_id
_entity_poly.type
_entity_poly.pdbx_seq_one_letter_code
_entity_poly.pdbx_strand_id
1 'polypeptide(L)'
;MIHIAVAGSMERFLSILIEHYAGAFPTWLSPIQVAIIPVGKSHVVLSKKLGKELASVGIRTFVNEANETVGYKIRNAERKKVPYMLVI
;
A
#
# COMPACT_ATOMS: atom_id res chain seq x y z
N MET A 1 -35.75 -24.08 6.31
CA MET A 1 -35.14 -22.73 6.44
C MET A 1 -33.63 -22.91 6.39
N ILE A 2 -32.90 -22.25 5.49
CA ILE A 2 -31.44 -22.40 5.34
C ILE A 2 -30.79 -21.07 5.71
N HIS A 3 -29.94 -21.06 6.73
CA HIS A 3 -29.13 -19.90 7.12
C HIS A 3 -27.68 -20.11 6.64
N ILE A 4 -27.09 -19.09 6.01
CA ILE A 4 -25.71 -19.14 5.54
C ILE A 4 -25.00 -17.81 5.82
N ALA A 5 -23.74 -17.91 6.28
CA ALA A 5 -22.82 -16.79 6.38
C ALA A 5 -21.45 -17.26 5.88
N VAL A 6 -21.00 -16.74 4.73
CA VAL A 6 -19.76 -17.19 4.08
C VAL A 6 -18.52 -16.71 4.83
N ALA A 7 -18.50 -15.44 5.25
CA ALA A 7 -17.39 -14.83 5.97
C ALA A 7 -17.63 -14.70 7.49
N GLY A 8 -18.87 -14.93 7.96
CA GLY A 8 -19.26 -14.57 9.32
C GLY A 8 -19.34 -13.05 9.51
N SER A 9 -18.81 -12.52 10.62
CA SER A 9 -18.68 -11.06 10.82
C SER A 9 -17.45 -10.51 10.12
N MET A 10 -17.54 -9.29 9.58
CA MET A 10 -16.45 -8.68 8.84
C MET A 10 -15.24 -8.40 9.76
N GLU A 11 -15.48 -8.02 11.01
CA GLU A 11 -14.43 -7.76 12.00
C GLU A 11 -13.63 -9.02 12.28
N ARG A 12 -14.31 -10.16 12.48
CA ARG A 12 -13.62 -11.44 12.73
C ARG A 12 -12.91 -11.93 11.47
N PHE A 13 -13.53 -11.77 10.30
CA PHE A 13 -12.91 -12.12 9.04
C PHE A 13 -11.62 -11.31 8.81
N LEU A 14 -11.65 -10.00 9.04
CA LEU A 14 -10.46 -9.14 8.95
C LEU A 14 -9.37 -9.53 9.95
N SER A 15 -9.72 -9.84 11.21
CA SER A 15 -8.75 -10.35 12.19
C SER A 15 -8.07 -11.63 11.70
N ILE A 16 -8.84 -12.58 11.16
CA ILE A 16 -8.31 -13.81 10.57
C ILE A 16 -7.38 -13.51 9.40
N LEU A 17 -7.74 -12.57 8.51
CA LEU A 17 -6.89 -12.19 7.38
C LEU A 17 -5.59 -11.53 7.84
N ILE A 18 -5.62 -10.68 8.87
CA ILE A 18 -4.43 -10.04 9.45
C ILE A 18 -3.45 -11.12 9.94
N GLU A 19 -3.95 -12.10 10.68
CA GLU A 19 -3.15 -13.22 11.20
C GLU A 19 -2.65 -14.13 10.07
N HIS A 20 -3.53 -14.51 9.14
CA HIS A 20 -3.22 -15.40 8.03
C HIS A 20 -2.11 -14.85 7.13
N TYR A 21 -2.14 -13.57 6.81
CA TYR A 21 -1.13 -12.91 5.98
C TYR A 21 0.04 -12.34 6.79
N ALA A 22 0.01 -12.40 8.12
CA ALA A 22 0.96 -11.71 9.01
C ALA A 22 1.15 -10.23 8.63
N GLY A 23 0.05 -9.56 8.25
CA GLY A 23 0.03 -8.18 7.75
C GLY A 23 0.57 -7.96 6.32
N ALA A 24 1.11 -8.97 5.65
CA ALA A 24 1.56 -8.91 4.26
C ALA A 24 0.44 -9.24 3.28
N PHE A 25 -0.56 -8.36 3.20
CA PHE A 25 -1.76 -8.59 2.40
C PHE A 25 -1.47 -8.77 0.90
N PRO A 26 -2.27 -9.58 0.19
CA PRO A 26 -2.29 -9.58 -1.27
C PRO A 26 -2.54 -8.17 -1.81
N THR A 27 -1.99 -7.86 -2.98
CA THR A 27 -2.06 -6.52 -3.58
C THR A 27 -3.49 -5.96 -3.63
N TRP A 28 -4.48 -6.78 -3.98
CA TRP A 28 -5.87 -6.33 -4.08
C TRP A 28 -6.48 -5.91 -2.74
N LEU A 29 -6.01 -6.47 -1.63
CA LEU A 29 -6.48 -6.21 -0.27
C LEU A 29 -5.63 -5.17 0.47
N SER A 30 -4.38 -4.94 0.05
CA SER A 30 -3.47 -4.04 0.75
C SER A 30 -4.02 -2.59 0.83
N PRO A 31 -3.98 -1.92 2.00
CA PRO A 31 -4.40 -0.53 2.13
C PRO A 31 -3.60 0.43 1.25
N ILE A 32 -2.31 0.16 1.09
CA ILE A 32 -1.40 0.87 0.16
C ILE A 32 -0.83 -0.19 -0.78
N GLN A 33 -1.11 -0.06 -2.07
CA GLN A 33 -0.67 -1.01 -3.08
C GLN A 33 0.71 -0.62 -3.62
N VAL A 34 0.95 0.68 -3.81
CA VAL A 34 2.20 1.20 -4.37
C VAL A 34 2.71 2.38 -3.54
N ALA A 35 3.95 2.30 -3.07
CA ALA A 35 4.67 3.44 -2.51
C ALA A 35 5.58 4.06 -3.57
N ILE A 36 5.45 5.36 -3.82
CA ILE A 36 6.28 6.12 -4.77
C ILE A 36 7.35 6.86 -3.97
N ILE A 37 8.61 6.61 -4.29
CA ILE A 37 9.78 7.04 -3.52
C ILE A 37 10.68 7.93 -4.42
N PRO A 38 10.54 9.26 -4.36
CA PRO A 38 11.43 10.17 -5.08
C PRO A 38 12.85 10.18 -4.48
N VAL A 39 13.87 10.01 -5.33
CA VAL A 39 15.33 10.03 -5.04
C VAL A 39 15.88 11.45 -4.85
N GLY A 40 15.02 12.46 -4.93
CA GLY A 40 15.38 13.85 -4.65
C GLY A 40 14.19 14.78 -4.85
N LYS A 41 14.37 16.06 -4.51
CA LYS A 41 13.33 17.09 -4.65
C LYS A 41 12.88 17.28 -6.12
N SER A 42 13.78 17.09 -7.08
CA SER A 42 13.50 17.15 -8.52
C SER A 42 12.42 16.17 -8.97
N HIS A 43 12.33 14.99 -8.34
CA HIS A 43 11.41 13.92 -8.73
C HIS A 43 10.04 13.99 -8.03
N VAL A 44 9.85 14.93 -7.10
CA VAL A 44 8.60 15.04 -6.31
C VAL A 44 7.41 15.40 -7.20
N VAL A 45 7.58 16.34 -8.13
CA VAL A 45 6.49 16.79 -9.02
C VAL A 45 6.03 15.65 -9.93
N LEU A 46 6.98 14.92 -10.52
CA LEU A 46 6.70 13.74 -11.33
C LEU A 46 6.03 12.63 -10.51
N SER A 47 6.54 12.35 -9.31
CA SER A 47 5.99 11.35 -8.39
C SER A 47 4.54 11.66 -8.00
N LYS A 48 4.20 12.93 -7.77
CA LYS A 48 2.81 13.37 -7.51
C LYS A 48 1.91 13.16 -8.71
N LYS A 49 2.39 13.50 -9.90
CA LYS A 49 1.64 13.29 -11.15
C LYS A 49 1.33 11.81 -11.35
N LEU A 50 2.35 10.95 -11.24
CA LEU A 50 2.18 9.50 -11.34
C LEU A 50 1.23 8.96 -10.26
N GLY A 51 1.34 9.44 -9.02
CA GLY A 51 0.42 9.05 -7.94
C GLY A 51 -1.05 9.35 -8.27
N LYS A 52 -1.32 10.51 -8.88
CA LYS A 52 -2.67 10.89 -9.36
C LYS A 52 -3.14 10.02 -10.52
N GLU A 53 -2.27 9.74 -11.49
CA GLU A 53 -2.60 8.87 -12.63
C GLU A 53 -2.95 7.45 -12.16
N LEU A 54 -2.16 6.88 -11.25
CA LEU A 54 -2.43 5.57 -10.66
C LEU A 54 -3.73 5.57 -9.83
N ALA A 55 -3.96 6.63 -9.04
CA ALA A 55 -5.20 6.77 -8.29
C ALA A 55 -6.43 6.87 -9.21
N SER A 56 -6.30 7.50 -10.38
CA SER A 56 -7.40 7.64 -11.35
C SER A 56 -7.87 6.30 -11.95
N VAL A 57 -7.00 5.28 -11.93
CA VAL A 57 -7.32 3.91 -12.37
C VAL A 57 -7.61 2.96 -11.21
N GLY A 58 -7.83 3.50 -9.99
CA GLY A 58 -8.22 2.73 -8.81
C GLY A 58 -7.07 2.09 -8.03
N ILE A 59 -5.82 2.44 -8.34
CA ILE A 59 -4.65 1.95 -7.60
C ILE A 59 -4.40 2.84 -6.37
N ARG A 60 -4.38 2.23 -5.18
CA ARG A 60 -4.12 2.92 -3.91
C ARG A 60 -2.63 3.21 -3.76
N THR A 61 -2.23 4.46 -3.90
CA THR A 61 -0.83 4.88 -3.89
C THR A 61 -0.49 5.83 -2.74
N PHE A 62 0.78 5.84 -2.33
CA PHE A 62 1.33 6.79 -1.37
C PHE A 62 2.64 7.37 -1.88
N VAL A 63 2.77 8.70 -1.93
CA VAL A 63 4.01 9.39 -2.34
C VAL A 63 4.81 9.78 -1.11
N ASN A 64 6.05 9.29 -1.00
CA ASN A 64 6.93 9.57 0.15
C ASN A 64 7.86 10.76 -0.10
N GLU A 65 7.35 11.96 0.16
CA GLU A 65 8.07 13.23 0.00
C GLU A 65 8.96 13.61 1.18
N ALA A 66 9.09 12.73 2.19
CA ALA A 66 9.93 13.00 3.35
C ALA A 66 11.36 13.34 2.93
N ASN A 67 11.99 14.29 3.62
CA ASN A 67 13.39 14.65 3.40
C ASN A 67 14.33 13.67 4.11
N GLU A 68 14.21 12.39 3.75
CA GLU A 68 14.93 11.26 4.33
C GLU A 68 15.73 10.54 3.24
N THR A 69 16.72 9.75 3.66
CA THR A 69 17.48 8.90 2.72
C THR A 69 16.56 7.91 1.99
N VAL A 70 16.86 7.59 0.73
CA VAL A 70 16.07 6.63 -0.06
C VAL A 70 16.00 5.27 0.65
N GLY A 71 17.10 4.82 1.24
CA GLY A 71 17.14 3.58 2.02
C GLY A 71 16.17 3.60 3.22
N TYR A 72 16.08 4.72 3.94
CA TYR A 72 15.09 4.87 5.01
C TYR A 72 13.65 4.80 4.47
N LYS A 73 13.37 5.47 3.34
CA LYS A 73 12.05 5.44 2.71
C LYS A 73 11.64 4.03 2.28
N ILE A 74 12.56 3.27 1.67
CA ILE A 74 12.36 1.87 1.25
C ILE A 74 12.07 1.01 2.48
N ARG A 75 12.92 1.07 3.52
CA ARG A 75 12.72 0.30 4.76
C ARG A 75 11.40 0.63 5.44
N ASN A 76 10.97 1.89 5.43
CA ASN A 76 9.69 2.30 5.99
C ASN A 76 8.51 1.67 5.21
N ALA A 77 8.56 1.68 3.87
CA ALA A 77 7.54 1.04 3.03
C ALA A 77 7.52 -0.49 3.20
N GLU A 78 8.69 -1.12 3.30
CA GLU A 78 8.85 -2.56 3.58
C GLU A 78 8.26 -2.94 4.94
N ARG A 79 8.53 -2.16 6.00
CA ARG A 79 7.96 -2.39 7.34
C ARG A 79 6.44 -2.28 7.35
N LYS A 80 5.88 -1.42 6.49
CA LYS A 80 4.43 -1.30 6.26
C LYS A 80 3.87 -2.37 5.32
N LYS A 81 4.71 -3.30 4.84
CA LYS A 81 4.35 -4.39 3.92
C LYS A 81 3.65 -3.89 2.65
N VAL A 82 4.10 -2.75 2.11
CA VAL A 82 3.57 -2.25 0.83
C VAL A 82 4.00 -3.21 -0.30
N PRO A 83 3.07 -3.74 -1.12
CA PRO A 83 3.38 -4.72 -2.16
C PRO A 83 4.41 -4.25 -3.19
N TYR A 84 4.31 -2.99 -3.63
CA TYR A 84 5.21 -2.43 -4.65
C TYR A 84 5.80 -1.09 -4.22
N MET A 85 7.06 -0.88 -4.59
CA MET A 85 7.79 0.36 -4.39
C MET A 85 8.30 0.85 -5.75
N LEU A 86 7.91 2.05 -6.15
CA LEU A 86 8.40 2.73 -7.36
C LEU A 86 9.41 3.78 -6.94
N VAL A 87 10.68 3.58 -7.29
CA VAL A 87 11.77 4.53 -7.02
C VAL A 87 11.93 5.42 -8.24
N ILE A 88 11.85 6.76 -8.06
CA ILE A 88 11.81 7.75 -9.15
C ILE A 88 12.84 8.85 -8.94
#